data_AF-A0A7Z9N1Z2-F1
#
_entry.id   AF-A0A7Z9N1Z2-F1
#
_cell.length_a   1.000
_cell.length_b   1.000
_cell.length_c   1.000
_cell.angle_alpha   90.00
_cell.angle_beta   90.00
_cell.angle_gamma   90.00
#
_symmetry.space_group_name_H-M   'P 1'
#
loop_
_entity.id
_entity.type
_entity.pdbx_description
1 polymer ?
#
loop_
_entity_poly.entity_id
_entity_poly.type
_entity_poly.pdbx_seq_one_letter_code
_entity_poly.pdbx_strand_id
1 'polypeptide(L)' 'MSKKTSSINATSGAYERAVELLGLKPNIAGALEMPDRELTVEVPFRRDNGEVASLLGFRVQ' A
#
# COMPACT_ATOMS: atom_id res chain seq x y z
N MET A 1 17.32 15.95 -9.64
CA MET A 1 16.68 15.15 -8.57
C MET A 1 15.29 14.75 -9.06
N SER A 2 15.14 13.58 -9.69
CA SER A 2 13.84 13.11 -10.21
C SER A 2 12.90 12.85 -9.04
N LYS A 3 11.82 13.64 -8.91
CA LYS A 3 10.83 13.51 -7.84
C LYS A 3 10.06 12.21 -8.12
N LYS A 4 10.38 11.14 -7.39
CA LYS A 4 9.67 9.85 -7.49
C LYS A 4 8.19 10.10 -7.16
N THR A 5 7.34 10.14 -8.17
CA THR A 5 5.88 10.11 -8.00
C THR A 5 5.49 8.69 -7.58
N SER A 6 5.38 8.43 -6.27
CA SER A 6 4.74 7.22 -5.78
C SER A 6 3.22 7.39 -5.83
N SER A 7 2.50 6.34 -6.20
CA SER A 7 1.03 6.33 -6.20
C SER A 7 0.46 6.65 -4.81
N ILE A 8 1.14 6.22 -3.75
CA ILE A 8 0.80 6.48 -2.36
C ILE A 8 0.70 7.99 -2.08
N ASN A 9 1.68 8.78 -2.54
CA ASN A 9 1.72 10.22 -2.25
C ASN A 9 0.53 10.98 -2.88
N ALA A 10 0.02 10.52 -4.02
CA ALA A 10 -1.16 11.11 -4.64
C ALA A 10 -2.45 10.75 -3.88
N THR A 11 -2.53 9.52 -3.36
CA THR A 11 -3.69 9.04 -2.59
C THR A 11 -3.75 9.69 -1.21
N SER A 12 -2.62 9.83 -0.50
CA SER A 12 -2.57 10.51 0.81
C SER A 12 -3.05 11.96 0.72
N GLY A 13 -2.63 12.72 -0.30
CA GLY A 13 -3.09 14.10 -0.48
C GLY A 13 -4.56 14.25 -0.89
N ALA A 14 -5.19 13.19 -1.41
CA ALA A 14 -6.65 13.17 -1.61
C ALA A 14 -7.39 12.86 -0.30
N TYR A 15 -6.82 11.98 0.52
CA TYR A 15 -7.35 11.61 1.83
C TYR A 15 -7.31 12.77 2.82
N GLU A 16 -6.18 13.49 2.94
CA GLU A 16 -6.04 14.67 3.80
C GLU A 16 -7.11 15.73 3.50
N ARG A 17 -7.32 16.04 2.20
CA ARG A 17 -8.39 16.97 1.78
C ARG A 17 -9.79 16.48 2.15
N ALA A 18 -10.04 15.19 2.08
CA ALA A 18 -11.33 14.63 2.48
C ALA A 18 -11.54 14.71 4.00
N VAL A 19 -10.49 14.47 4.80
CA VAL A 19 -10.52 14.61 6.27
C VAL A 19 -10.85 16.05 6.67
N GLU A 20 -10.25 17.04 6.01
CA GLU A 20 -10.52 18.47 6.23
C GLU A 20 -11.98 18.84 5.90
N LEU A 21 -12.48 18.40 4.73
CA LEU A 21 -13.84 18.71 4.28
C LEU A 21 -14.93 18.01 5.11
N LEU A 22 -14.65 16.81 5.62
CA LEU A 22 -15.59 16.03 6.43
C LEU A 22 -15.54 16.39 7.93
N GLY A 23 -14.55 17.19 8.36
CA GLY A 23 -14.39 17.57 9.77
C GLY A 23 -14.11 16.38 10.69
N LEU A 24 -13.40 15.38 10.18
CA LEU A 24 -13.10 14.14 10.91
C LEU A 24 -12.17 14.45 12.10
N LYS A 25 -12.48 13.85 13.26
CA LYS A 25 -11.62 13.96 14.44
C LYS A 25 -10.26 13.30 14.15
N PRO A 26 -9.13 13.86 14.62
CA PRO A 26 -7.78 13.37 14.30
C PRO A 26 -7.58 11.88 14.59
N ASN A 27 -8.22 11.38 15.65
CA ASN A 27 -8.12 10.01 16.11
C ASN A 27 -8.75 9.00 15.12
N ILE A 28 -9.77 9.41 14.37
CA ILE A 28 -10.44 8.58 13.36
C ILE A 28 -9.66 8.65 12.04
N ALA A 29 -9.13 9.83 11.71
CA ALA A 29 -8.32 10.01 10.51
C ALA A 29 -7.04 9.15 10.54
N GLY A 30 -6.36 9.08 11.68
CA GLY A 30 -5.15 8.26 11.82
C GLY A 30 -5.42 6.75 11.75
N ALA A 31 -6.60 6.29 12.19
CA ALA A 31 -6.97 4.87 12.13
C ALA A 31 -7.31 4.40 10.71
N LEU A 32 -7.83 5.29 9.87
CA LEU A 32 -8.21 5.00 8.48
C LEU A 32 -7.05 5.15 7.48
N GLU A 33 -5.98 5.84 7.87
CA GLU A 33 -4.78 6.00 7.03
C GLU A 33 -3.91 4.74 7.01
N MET A 34 -3.91 3.98 8.12
CA MET A 34 -3.14 2.75 8.23
C MET A 34 -3.99 1.56 7.75
N PRO A 35 -3.49 0.70 6.84
CA PRO A 35 -4.21 -0.51 6.45
C PRO A 35 -4.34 -1.43 7.67
N ASP A 36 -5.50 -2.06 7.82
CA ASP A 36 -5.80 -2.93 8.97
C ASP A 36 -4.93 -4.21 8.92
N ARG A 37 -4.58 -4.65 7.71
CA ARG A 37 -3.69 -5.80 7.54
C ARG A 37 -2.91 -5.79 6.22
N GLU A 38 -1.60 -5.95 6.31
CA GLU A 38 -0.72 -6.17 5.15
C GLU A 38 -0.09 -7.57 5.23
N LEU A 39 -0.23 -8.33 4.14
CA LEU A 39 0.35 -9.67 3.97
C LEU A 39 1.33 -9.65 2.80
N THR A 40 2.60 -9.86 3.12
CA THR A 40 3.67 -10.06 2.15
C THR A 40 4.04 -11.54 2.15
N VAL A 41 3.93 -12.19 0.99
CA VAL A 41 4.23 -13.62 0.83
C VAL A 41 5.26 -13.83 -0.26
N GLU A 42 6.21 -14.72 0.00
CA GLU A 42 7.13 -15.20 -1.02
C GLU A 42 6.52 -16.44 -1.67
N VAL A 43 6.31 -16.39 -2.99
CA VAL A 43 5.72 -17.49 -3.75
C VAL A 43 6.81 -18.11 -4.62
N PRO A 44 7.39 -19.25 -4.21
CA PRO A 44 8.33 -19.99 -5.04
C PRO A 44 7.56 -20.79 -6.09
N PHE A 45 8.02 -20.73 -7.34
CA PHE A 45 7.53 -21.59 -8.41
C PHE A 45 8.70 -22.18 -9.19
N ARG A 46 8.49 -23.39 -9.70
CA ARG A 46 9.38 -24.01 -10.67
C ARG A 46 9.07 -23.44 -12.03
N ARG A 47 10.08 -22.89 -12.67
CA ARG A 47 10.04 -22.50 -14.08
C ARG A 47 10.09 -23.75 -14.96
N ASP A 48 9.65 -23.60 -16.20
CA ASP A 48 9.63 -24.69 -17.18
C ASP A 48 11.04 -25.23 -17.50
N ASN A 49 12.08 -24.40 -17.29
CA ASN A 49 13.48 -24.79 -17.42
C ASN A 49 14.02 -25.59 -16.21
N GLY A 50 13.19 -25.88 -15.21
CA GLY A 50 13.55 -26.64 -14.01
C GLY A 50 14.14 -25.79 -12.87
N GLU A 51 14.39 -24.50 -13.07
CA GLU A 51 14.88 -23.61 -12.03
C GLU A 51 13.77 -23.17 -11.07
N VAL A 52 14.11 -22.98 -9.79
CA VAL A 52 13.20 -22.39 -8.80
C VAL A 52 13.41 -20.89 -8.77
N ALA A 53 12.32 -20.13 -8.90
CA ALA A 53 12.33 -18.68 -8.73
C ALA A 53 11.27 -18.27 -7.71
N SER A 54 11.63 -17.29 -6.89
CA SER A 54 10.72 -16.68 -5.92
C SER A 54 10.25 -15.32 -6.41
N LEU A 55 8.97 -15.03 -6.25
CA LEU A 55 8.40 -13.69 -6.41
C LEU A 55 7.78 -13.21 -5.10
N LEU A 56 7.80 -11.88 -4.90
CA LEU A 56 7.12 -11.20 -3.81
C LEU A 56 5.67 -10.90 -4.22
N GLY A 57 4.72 -11.45 -3.48
CA GLY A 57 3.30 -11.15 -3.59
C GLY A 57 2.83 -10.24 -2.45
N PHE A 58 1.88 -9.36 -2.73
CA PHE A 58 1.32 -8.42 -1.77
C PHE A 58 -0.21 -8.52 -1.73
N ARG A 59 -0.78 -8.55 -0.52
CA ARG A 59 -2.21 -8.38 -0.28
C ARG A 59 -2.40 -7.37 0.85
N VAL A 60 -3.02 -6.24 0.54
CA VAL A 60 -3.38 -5.19 1.51
C VAL A 60 -4.90 -5.21 1.71
N GLN A 61 -5.34 -5.16 2.97
CA GLN A 61 -6.75 -5.10 3.38
C GLN A 61 -7.01 -3.85 4.22
#